data_AF-A0A6V7M114-F1
#
_entry.id   AF-A0A6V7M114-F1
#
_cell.length_a   1.000
_cell.length_b   1.000
_cell.length_c   1.000
_cell.angle_alpha   90.00
_cell.angle_beta   90.00
_cell.angle_gamma   90.00
#
_symmetry.space_group_name_H-M   'P 1'
#
loop_
_entity.id
_entity.type
_entity.pdbx_description
1 polymer ?
#
loop_
_entity_poly.entity_id
_entity_poly.type
_entity_poly.pdbx_seq_one_letter_code
_entity_poly.pdbx_strand_id
1 'polypeptide(L)' 'INFLDHTKIIMCPLMAAVTYIDQEKNFRTYRFETIQQNGCTAGLAKNLEYAYEKLNLMITNLPRQ' A
#
# COMPACT_ATOMS: atom_id res chain seq x y z
N ILE A 1 -3.98 3.50 -4.62
CA ILE A 1 -4.55 2.37 -5.39
C ILE A 1 -5.95 2.12 -4.85
N ASN A 2 -6.96 2.10 -5.74
CA ASN A 2 -8.34 1.80 -5.40
C ASN A 2 -8.65 0.35 -5.80
N PHE A 3 -9.22 -0.44 -4.91
CA PHE A 3 -9.56 -1.84 -5.14
C PHE A 3 -11.07 -2.02 -5.34
N LEU A 4 -11.47 -3.16 -5.92
CA LEU A 4 -12.87 -3.47 -6.26
C LEU A 4 -13.77 -3.64 -5.03
N ASP A 5 -13.21 -4.07 -3.91
CA ASP A 5 -13.91 -4.20 -2.62
C ASP A 5 -14.03 -2.86 -1.87
N HIS A 6 -13.85 -1.74 -2.58
CA HIS A 6 -13.84 -0.38 -2.06
C HIS A 6 -12.75 -0.05 -1.05
N THR A 7 -11.83 -0.97 -0.75
CA THR A 7 -10.62 -0.65 0.00
C THR A 7 -9.67 0.20 -0.84
N LYS A 8 -8.80 0.97 -0.17
CA LYS A 8 -7.83 1.84 -0.84
C LYS A 8 -6.53 1.86 -0.05
N ILE A 9 -5.42 2.01 -0.75
CA ILE A 9 -4.12 2.35 -0.14
C ILE A 9 -3.55 3.61 -0.75
N ILE A 10 -2.94 4.45 0.08
CA ILE A 10 -2.19 5.64 -0.33
C ILE A 10 -0.80 5.48 0.26
N MET A 11 0.23 5.37 -0.58
CA MET A 11 1.62 5.20 -0.13
C MET A 11 2.37 6.52 -0.29
N CYS A 12 3.17 6.86 0.73
CA CYS A 12 4.02 8.05 0.70
C CYS A 12 5.49 7.63 0.94
N PRO A 13 6.37 7.78 -0.07
CA PRO A 13 7.78 7.41 0.08
C PRO A 13 8.51 8.29 1.09
N LEU A 14 8.20 9.59 1.15
CA LEU A 14 8.86 10.53 2.08
C LEU A 14 8.64 10.15 3.55
N MET A 15 7.45 9.66 3.88
CA MET A 15 7.11 9.25 5.25
C MET A 15 7.34 7.76 5.51
N ALA A 16 7.77 6.99 4.49
CA ALA A 16 7.84 5.54 4.54
C ALA A 16 6.56 4.92 5.16
N ALA A 17 5.39 5.34 4.66
CA ALA A 17 4.11 4.99 5.25
C ALA A 17 3.03 4.67 4.21
N VAL A 18 1.99 3.98 4.66
CA VAL A 18 0.79 3.65 3.91
C VAL A 18 -0.46 4.02 4.72
N THR A 19 -1.38 4.76 4.10
CA THR A 19 -2.75 4.90 4.59
C THR A 19 -3.61 3.80 4.00
N TYR A 20 -4.24 3.00 4.84
CA TYR A 20 -5.24 2.00 4.49
C TYR A 20 -6.64 2.55 4.78
N ILE A 21 -7.50 2.50 3.78
CA ILE A 21 -8.92 2.83 3.88
C ILE A 21 -9.67 1.51 3.70
N ASP A 22 -10.29 1.02 4.76
CA ASP A 22 -11.03 -0.24 4.73
C ASP A 22 -12.46 -0.07 4.17
N GLN A 23 -13.22 -1.16 4.18
CA GLN A 23 -14.60 -1.22 3.65
C GLN A 23 -15.58 -0.36 4.47
N GLU A 24 -15.31 -0.20 5.77
CA GLU A 24 -16.08 0.65 6.68
C GLU A 24 -15.68 2.12 6.57
N LYS A 25 -14.76 2.46 5.65
CA LYS A 25 -14.20 3.79 5.47
C LYS A 25 -13.41 4.27 6.69
N ASN A 26 -12.83 3.37 7.48
CA ASN A 26 -11.85 3.76 8.49
C ASN A 26 -10.53 4.10 7.81
N PHE A 27 -9.96 5.25 8.15
CA PHE A 27 -8.67 5.72 7.64
C PHE A 27 -7.59 5.47 8.68
N ARG A 28 -6.61 4.62 8.36
CA ARG A 28 -5.50 4.31 9.27
C ARG A 28 -4.19 4.43 8.53
N THR A 29 -3.27 5.22 9.07
CA THR A 29 -1.92 5.38 8.50
C THR A 29 -0.92 4.59 9.33
N TYR A 30 -0.12 3.78 8.66
CA TYR A 30 0.90 2.93 9.26
C TYR A 30 2.25 3.24 8.63
N ARG A 31 3.29 3.37 9.46
CA ARG A 31 4.66 3.32 8.96
C ARG A 31 4.99 1.89 8.56
N PHE A 32 5.74 1.70 7.48
CA PHE A 32 6.16 0.37 7.03
C PHE A 32 6.99 -0.34 8.10
N GLU A 33 7.84 0.39 8.83
CA GLU A 33 8.62 -0.15 9.95
C GLU A 33 7.73 -0.80 11.03
N THR A 34 6.65 -0.13 11.43
CA THR A 34 5.71 -0.68 12.41
C THR A 34 4.94 -1.88 11.89
N ILE A 35 4.62 -1.94 10.59
CA ILE A 35 4.02 -3.13 9.97
C ILE A 35 5.02 -4.29 9.98
N GLN A 36 6.30 -4.03 9.68
CA GLN A 36 7.33 -5.07 9.69
C GLN A 36 7.53 -5.66 11.10
N GLN A 37 7.47 -4.83 12.14
CA GLN A 37 7.67 -5.25 13.53
C GLN A 37 6.44 -5.96 14.13
N ASN A 38 5.22 -5.49 13.82
CA ASN A 38 3.99 -5.92 14.51
C ASN A 38 3.04 -6.72 13.61
N GLY A 39 3.37 -6.87 12.33
CA GLY A 39 2.48 -7.41 11.31
C GLY A 39 1.40 -6.43 10.87
N CYS A 40 0.48 -6.92 10.05
CA CYS A 40 -0.73 -6.22 9.65
C CYS A 40 -1.86 -7.21 9.34
N THR A 41 -3.04 -6.70 9.02
CA THR A 41 -4.17 -7.56 8.63
C THR A 41 -3.90 -8.22 7.26
N ALA A 42 -4.45 -9.41 7.05
CA ALA A 42 -4.30 -10.13 5.78
C ALA A 42 -4.78 -9.29 4.56
N GLY A 43 -5.84 -8.50 4.74
CA GLY A 43 -6.33 -7.59 3.70
C GLY A 43 -5.32 -6.49 3.33
N LEU A 44 -4.68 -5.87 4.33
CA LEU A 44 -3.63 -4.88 4.08
C LEU A 44 -2.39 -5.54 3.44
N ALA A 45 -1.99 -6.72 3.90
CA ALA A 45 -0.87 -7.47 3.33
C ALA A 45 -1.09 -7.76 1.83
N LYS A 46 -2.25 -8.30 1.46
CA LYS A 46 -2.62 -8.58 0.05
C LYS A 46 -2.60 -7.31 -0.80
N ASN A 47 -3.12 -6.21 -0.26
CA ASN A 47 -3.14 -4.93 -0.96
C ASN A 47 -1.72 -4.36 -1.17
N LEU A 48 -0.81 -4.53 -0.19
CA LEU A 48 0.59 -4.13 -0.30
C LEU A 48 1.37 -5.00 -1.29
N GLU A 49 1.15 -6.30 -1.29
CA GLU A 49 1.74 -7.23 -2.26
C GLU A 49 1.38 -6.84 -3.69
N TYR A 50 0.08 -6.62 -3.96
CA TYR A 50 -0.38 -6.12 -5.26
C TYR A 50 0.25 -4.77 -5.61
N ALA A 51 0.38 -3.86 -4.64
CA ALA A 51 1.01 -2.56 -4.86
C ALA A 51 2.48 -2.70 -5.27
N TYR A 52 3.22 -3.59 -4.62
CA TYR A 52 4.61 -3.87 -4.90
C TYR A 52 4.80 -4.39 -6.33
N GLU A 53 3.99 -5.35 -6.76
CA GLU A 53 4.01 -5.85 -8.15
C GLU A 53 3.77 -4.73 -9.17
N LYS A 54 2.77 -3.87 -8.92
CA LYS A 54 2.47 -2.74 -9.81
C LYS A 54 3.56 -1.69 -9.83
N LEU A 55 4.18 -1.39 -8.69
CA LEU A 55 5.32 -0.48 -8.62
C LEU A 55 6.51 -1.02 -9.42
N ASN A 56 6.82 -2.30 -9.34
CA ASN A 56 7.90 -2.91 -10.12
C ASN A 56 7.65 -2.81 -11.63
N LEU A 57 6.42 -3.04 -12.07
CA LEU A 57 6.03 -2.84 -13.47
C LEU A 57 6.18 -1.37 -13.88
N MET A 58 5.72 -0.42 -13.06
CA MET A 58 5.86 1.00 -13.35
C MET A 58 7.32 1.40 -13.46
N ILE A 59 8.15 0.99 -12.51
CA ILE A 59 9.58 1.32 -12.49
C ILE A 59 10.31 0.73 -13.69
N THR A 60 9.99 -0.52 -14.06
CA THR A 60 10.60 -1.19 -15.22
C THR A 60 10.22 -0.52 -16.55
N ASN A 61 9.01 0.03 -16.64
CA ASN A 61 8.51 0.70 -17.83
C ASN A 61 8.74 2.22 -17.83
N LEU A 62 9.43 2.77 -16.83
CA LEU A 62 9.84 4.17 -16.86
C LEU A 62 10.83 4.35 -18.03
N PRO A 63 10.60 5.32 -18.93
CA PRO A 63 11.59 5.66 -19.93
C PRO A 63 12.87 6.10 -19.21
N ARG A 64 13.98 5.41 -19.49
CA ARG A 64 15.30 5.87 -19.02
C ARG A 64 15.56 7.22 -19.68
N GLN A 65 15.67 8.26 -18.87
CA GLN A 65 16.15 9.57 -19.31
C GLN A 65 17.62 9.49 -19.68
#